data_AF-A0A0A2J0V8-F1
#
_entry.id   AF-A0A0A2J0V8-F1
#
_cell.length_a   1.000
_cell.length_b   1.000
_cell.length_c   1.000
_cell.angle_alpha   90.00
_cell.angle_beta   90.00
_cell.angle_gamma   90.00
#
_symmetry.space_group_name_H-M   'P 1'
#
loop_
_entity.id
_entity.type
_entity.pdbx_description
1 polymer ?
#
loop_
_entity_poly.entity_id
_entity_poly.type
_entity_poly.pdbx_seq_one_letter_code
_entity_poly.pdbx_strand_id
1 'polypeptide(L)'
;MQSLTLAGGYWMWDTDEENWDTLEDYLWDYLGKASLKQPVESRVSTNLRSLTLDRSECNGQAAFLHCSSIFIIPQLHDLTIRGFMLEEEDTDIDPQFERQTELKSLRIERSFVNFVALKKALLAPRALRYLSIGHAEYFWHHELKNAEYNQATVTEFVGALLPHRDTLEEIKVIVDYDGSRESTLTANASSFRKHATQFPVLKRWLGCDKTTLSHYLNSDEPSSSDEDREDNE
;
A
#
# COMPACT_ATOMS: atom_id res chain seq x y z
N MET A 1 12.18 6.27 -21.00
CA MET A 1 11.01 5.48 -20.58
C MET A 1 10.27 6.25 -19.48
N GLN A 2 8.97 6.53 -19.63
CA GLN A 2 8.17 7.28 -18.64
C GLN A 2 7.25 6.39 -17.81
N SER A 3 6.88 5.21 -18.31
CA SER A 3 6.08 4.24 -17.60
C SER A 3 6.72 2.86 -17.74
N LEU A 4 6.68 2.07 -16.68
CA LEU A 4 7.10 0.67 -16.67
C LEU A 4 5.96 -0.16 -16.07
N THR A 5 5.54 -1.19 -16.79
CA THR A 5 4.56 -2.16 -16.32
C THR A 5 5.16 -3.54 -16.46
N LEU A 6 5.22 -4.25 -15.36
CA LEU A 6 5.72 -5.61 -15.30
C LEU A 6 4.57 -6.47 -14.77
N ALA A 7 4.07 -7.35 -15.62
CA ALA A 7 2.94 -8.22 -15.35
C ALA A 7 3.33 -9.68 -15.62
N GLY A 8 2.97 -10.59 -14.72
CA GLY A 8 3.24 -12.02 -14.85
C GLY A 8 3.53 -12.72 -13.52
N GLY A 9 3.85 -14.00 -13.60
CA GLY A 9 4.21 -14.86 -12.46
C GLY A 9 5.46 -15.68 -12.76
N TYR A 10 6.26 -15.98 -11.74
CA TYR A 10 7.64 -16.50 -11.80
C TYR A 10 8.55 -15.77 -12.79
N TRP A 11 9.38 -14.86 -12.26
CA TRP A 11 10.39 -14.15 -13.05
C TRP A 11 11.71 -14.93 -13.03
N MET A 12 11.60 -16.26 -12.95
CA MET A 12 12.72 -17.19 -13.03
C MET A 12 12.79 -17.75 -14.44
N TRP A 13 13.98 -17.78 -14.99
CA TRP A 13 14.30 -18.55 -16.18
C TRP A 13 14.94 -19.84 -15.69
N ASP A 14 14.45 -21.02 -16.08
CA ASP A 14 15.18 -22.29 -15.93
C ASP A 14 16.25 -22.35 -17.03
N THR A 15 17.52 -22.20 -16.67
CA THR A 15 18.67 -22.48 -17.52
C THR A 15 19.61 -23.38 -16.75
N ASP A 16 20.16 -24.40 -17.40
CA ASP A 16 20.93 -25.51 -16.80
C ASP A 16 22.23 -25.11 -16.05
N GLU A 17 22.49 -23.83 -15.84
CA GLU A 17 23.65 -23.31 -15.11
C GLU A 17 23.20 -22.74 -13.76
N GLU A 18 23.67 -23.34 -12.66
CA GLU A 18 23.29 -23.08 -11.26
C GLU A 18 23.68 -21.68 -10.69
N ASN A 19 23.79 -20.65 -11.53
CA ASN A 19 23.95 -19.26 -11.11
C ASN A 19 22.66 -18.50 -11.47
N TRP A 20 21.65 -18.65 -10.61
CA TRP A 20 20.33 -18.06 -10.78
C TRP A 20 20.31 -16.58 -10.42
N ASP A 21 20.71 -15.69 -11.32
CA ASP A 21 20.24 -14.29 -11.25
C ASP A 21 18.80 -14.28 -11.77
N THR A 22 17.82 -14.08 -10.89
CA THR A 22 16.42 -14.02 -11.32
C THR A 22 16.14 -12.68 -12.02
N LEU A 23 15.17 -12.63 -12.93
CA LEU A 23 14.72 -11.35 -13.52
C LEU A 23 14.14 -10.41 -12.44
N GLU A 24 13.77 -10.97 -11.30
CA GLU A 24 13.43 -10.27 -10.07
C GLU A 24 14.66 -9.59 -9.43
N ASP A 25 15.81 -10.26 -9.32
CA ASP A 25 17.05 -9.63 -8.83
C ASP A 25 17.51 -8.47 -9.73
N TYR A 26 17.45 -8.65 -11.05
CA TYR A 26 17.73 -7.58 -12.01
C TYR A 26 16.75 -6.41 -11.87
N LEU A 27 15.47 -6.69 -11.59
CA LEU A 27 14.50 -5.65 -11.30
C LEU A 27 14.87 -4.90 -10.02
N TRP A 28 15.16 -5.61 -8.94
CA TRP A 28 15.48 -5.00 -7.65
C TRP A 28 16.74 -4.17 -7.70
N ASP A 29 17.78 -4.64 -8.40
CA ASP A 29 18.98 -3.85 -8.69
C ASP A 29 18.64 -2.59 -9.49
N TYR A 30 17.82 -2.71 -10.54
CA TYR A 30 17.38 -1.58 -11.34
C TYR A 30 16.59 -0.54 -10.52
N LEU A 31 15.64 -0.99 -9.68
CA LEU A 31 14.85 -0.10 -8.82
C LEU A 31 15.72 0.52 -7.72
N GLY A 32 16.67 -0.24 -7.19
CA GLY A 32 17.73 0.27 -6.30
C GLY A 32 18.54 1.38 -6.95
N LYS A 33 18.97 1.19 -8.20
CA LYS A 33 19.70 2.19 -8.99
C LYS A 33 18.86 3.40 -9.38
N ALA A 34 17.53 3.25 -9.46
CA ALA A 34 16.61 4.35 -9.78
C ALA A 34 16.22 5.18 -8.54
N SER A 35 16.56 4.71 -7.34
CA SER A 35 16.11 5.28 -6.08
C SER A 35 17.00 6.40 -5.52
N LEU A 36 16.58 6.98 -4.40
CA LEU A 36 17.35 7.93 -3.61
C LEU A 36 18.60 7.33 -2.93
N LYS A 37 18.75 5.99 -2.91
CA LYS A 37 20.00 5.33 -2.47
C LYS A 37 21.18 5.64 -3.39
N GLN A 38 20.91 6.05 -4.64
CA GLN A 38 21.94 6.51 -5.57
C GLN A 38 22.08 8.04 -5.56
N PRO A 39 23.32 8.56 -5.71
CA PRO A 39 23.54 9.96 -6.01
C PRO A 39 22.87 10.33 -7.34
N VAL A 40 22.56 11.61 -7.52
CA VAL A 40 21.78 12.10 -8.68
C VAL A 40 22.45 11.75 -10.00
N GLU A 41 23.78 11.79 -10.05
CA GLU A 41 24.60 11.55 -11.23
C GLU A 41 24.64 10.07 -11.66
N SER A 42 24.43 9.15 -10.72
CA SER A 42 24.44 7.69 -10.96
C SER A 42 23.05 7.09 -11.04
N ARG A 43 22.01 7.87 -10.74
CA ARG A 43 20.63 7.39 -10.72
C ARG A 43 20.15 7.06 -12.12
N VAL A 44 19.64 5.85 -12.31
CA VAL A 44 19.03 5.45 -13.58
C VAL A 44 17.57 5.88 -13.65
N SER A 45 17.01 5.88 -14.86
CA SER A 45 15.56 6.05 -15.08
C SER A 45 14.96 7.32 -14.47
N THR A 46 15.70 8.42 -14.56
CA THR A 46 15.35 9.77 -14.10
C THR A 46 14.04 10.34 -14.68
N ASN A 47 13.49 9.68 -15.70
CA ASN A 47 12.22 10.05 -16.35
C ASN A 47 11.05 9.11 -16.01
N LEU A 48 11.23 8.09 -15.18
CA LEU A 48 10.19 7.13 -14.80
C LEU A 48 9.13 7.82 -13.92
N ARG A 49 7.91 7.98 -14.44
CA ARG A 49 6.78 8.61 -13.75
C ARG A 49 5.75 7.60 -13.24
N SER A 50 5.63 6.46 -13.88
CA SER A 50 4.65 5.43 -13.50
C SER A 50 5.31 4.05 -13.45
N LEU A 51 5.04 3.31 -12.37
CA LEU A 51 5.50 1.95 -12.17
C LEU A 51 4.31 1.07 -11.76
N THR A 52 4.12 -0.03 -12.46
CA THR A 52 3.16 -1.08 -12.09
C THR A 52 3.89 -2.39 -11.98
N LEU A 53 3.86 -2.99 -10.79
CA LEU A 53 4.27 -4.36 -10.52
C LEU A 53 2.99 -5.16 -10.30
N ASP A 54 2.72 -6.12 -11.18
CA ASP A 54 1.49 -6.90 -11.17
C ASP A 54 1.81 -8.39 -11.19
N ARG A 55 1.82 -9.00 -10.01
CA ARG A 55 1.94 -10.45 -9.89
C ARG A 55 0.56 -11.07 -9.99
N SER A 56 0.28 -11.70 -11.12
CA SER A 56 -1.05 -12.19 -11.48
C SER A 56 -1.20 -13.71 -11.32
N GLU A 57 -0.43 -14.33 -10.44
CA GLU A 57 -0.44 -15.79 -10.31
C GLU A 57 -1.79 -16.30 -9.78
N CYS A 58 -2.42 -17.21 -10.53
CA CYS A 58 -3.66 -17.88 -10.13
C CYS A 58 -3.40 -19.11 -9.24
N ASN A 59 -2.15 -19.38 -8.86
CA ASN A 59 -1.78 -20.50 -7.99
C ASN A 59 -1.97 -20.20 -6.49
N GLY A 60 -2.38 -18.96 -6.15
CA GLY A 60 -2.58 -18.54 -4.76
C GLY A 60 -1.29 -18.22 -4.01
N GLN A 61 -0.14 -18.10 -4.68
CA GLN A 61 1.13 -17.75 -4.06
C GLN A 61 1.31 -16.24 -3.98
N ALA A 62 1.40 -15.72 -2.74
CA ALA A 62 1.73 -14.34 -2.51
C ALA A 62 3.25 -14.20 -2.59
N ALA A 63 3.72 -13.11 -3.20
CA ALA A 63 5.14 -12.81 -3.28
C ALA A 63 5.53 -11.73 -2.31
N PHE A 64 6.63 -11.93 -1.59
CA PHE A 64 7.25 -10.86 -0.85
C PHE A 64 7.75 -9.78 -1.80
N LEU A 65 7.62 -8.53 -1.38
CA LEU A 65 8.07 -7.40 -2.20
C LEU A 65 9.60 -7.26 -2.18
N HIS A 66 10.23 -7.49 -1.02
CA HIS A 66 11.67 -7.48 -0.78
C HIS A 66 12.44 -6.26 -1.31
N CYS A 67 11.75 -5.14 -1.58
CA CYS A 67 12.35 -3.97 -2.20
C CYS A 67 11.77 -2.65 -1.68
N SER A 68 12.33 -2.15 -0.58
CA SER A 68 11.96 -0.82 -0.04
C SER A 68 12.29 0.34 -1.00
N SER A 69 13.23 0.11 -1.93
CA SER A 69 13.70 1.11 -2.89
C SER A 69 12.60 1.66 -3.80
N ILE A 70 11.51 0.92 -4.01
CA ILE A 70 10.42 1.35 -4.90
C ILE A 70 9.66 2.58 -4.38
N PHE A 71 9.60 2.76 -3.06
CA PHE A 71 8.89 3.87 -2.42
C PHE A 71 9.71 5.17 -2.43
N ILE A 72 11.02 5.04 -2.62
CA ILE A 72 11.99 6.15 -2.58
C ILE A 72 12.55 6.48 -3.99
N ILE A 73 11.79 6.19 -5.05
CA ILE A 73 12.12 6.65 -6.42
C ILE A 73 11.63 8.10 -6.58
N PRO A 74 12.52 9.10 -6.67
CA PRO A 74 12.12 10.50 -6.44
C PRO A 74 11.23 11.08 -7.54
N GLN A 75 11.43 10.66 -8.79
CA GLN A 75 10.67 11.12 -9.95
C GLN A 75 9.31 10.41 -10.14
N LEU A 76 9.05 9.32 -9.41
CA LEU A 76 7.87 8.50 -9.58
C LEU A 76 6.63 9.25 -9.08
N HIS A 77 5.57 9.31 -9.89
CA HIS A 77 4.29 9.91 -9.54
C HIS A 77 3.22 8.86 -9.25
N ASP A 78 3.27 7.72 -9.94
CA ASP A 78 2.27 6.66 -9.86
C ASP A 78 2.95 5.32 -9.55
N LEU A 79 2.54 4.69 -8.46
CA LEU A 79 3.00 3.36 -8.06
C LEU A 79 1.78 2.47 -7.91
N THR A 80 1.80 1.32 -8.59
CA THR A 80 0.80 0.28 -8.46
C THR A 80 1.49 -1.05 -8.16
N ILE A 81 1.10 -1.69 -7.07
CA ILE A 81 1.65 -2.95 -6.58
C ILE A 81 0.47 -3.92 -6.47
N ARG A 82 0.56 -5.09 -7.11
CA ARG A 82 -0.52 -6.10 -7.05
C ARG A 82 0.00 -7.51 -6.86
N GLY A 83 -0.67 -8.28 -6.01
CA GLY A 83 -0.31 -9.68 -5.77
C GLY A 83 0.93 -9.87 -4.89
N PHE A 84 1.26 -8.87 -4.08
CA PHE A 84 2.42 -8.90 -3.17
C PHE A 84 2.00 -8.95 -1.70
N MET A 85 2.85 -9.53 -0.86
CA MET A 85 2.89 -9.30 0.58
C MET A 85 3.74 -8.06 0.84
N LEU A 86 3.16 -7.07 1.50
CA LEU A 86 3.88 -5.91 2.02
C LEU A 86 4.08 -6.12 3.51
N GLU A 87 5.25 -6.62 3.89
CA GLU A 87 5.64 -6.85 5.28
C GLU A 87 6.46 -5.69 5.85
N GLU A 88 6.63 -5.68 7.17
CA GLU A 88 7.34 -4.59 7.83
C GLU A 88 8.77 -4.38 7.29
N GLU A 89 9.46 -5.48 6.99
CA GLU A 89 10.83 -5.49 6.45
C GLU A 89 10.93 -4.87 5.05
N ASP A 90 9.85 -4.98 4.24
CA ASP A 90 9.83 -4.50 2.86
C ASP A 90 9.80 -2.96 2.74
N THR A 91 9.66 -2.26 3.86
CA THR A 91 9.43 -0.81 3.90
C THR A 91 10.38 -0.09 4.85
N ASP A 92 11.52 -0.71 5.17
CA ASP A 92 12.55 -0.03 5.94
C ASP A 92 13.18 1.10 5.11
N ILE A 93 12.79 2.33 5.44
CA ILE A 93 13.17 3.56 4.76
C ILE A 93 13.98 4.38 5.75
N ASP A 94 15.21 4.73 5.37
CA ASP A 94 16.06 5.61 6.14
C ASP A 94 15.37 6.98 6.33
N PRO A 95 15.33 7.53 7.56
CA PRO A 95 14.74 8.84 7.85
C PRO A 95 15.18 9.97 6.92
N GLN A 96 16.39 9.92 6.35
CA GLN A 96 16.85 10.93 5.40
C GLN A 96 16.05 10.98 4.08
N PHE A 97 15.34 9.90 3.74
CA PHE A 97 14.50 9.80 2.54
C PHE A 97 13.02 10.13 2.78
N GLU A 98 12.64 10.44 4.02
CA GLU A 98 11.30 10.92 4.32
C GLU A 98 11.02 12.22 3.57
N ARG A 99 9.81 12.31 3.00
CA ARG A 99 9.32 13.49 2.29
C ARG A 99 10.18 13.89 1.08
N GLN A 100 10.94 12.96 0.50
CA GLN A 100 11.84 13.22 -0.64
C GLN A 100 11.27 12.80 -2.00
N THR A 101 10.11 12.14 -2.08
CA THR A 101 9.53 11.69 -3.36
C THR A 101 8.28 12.45 -3.79
N GLU A 102 8.08 12.53 -5.11
CA GLU A 102 6.92 13.17 -5.75
C GLU A 102 5.74 12.23 -5.98
N LEU A 103 5.68 11.09 -5.28
CA LEU A 103 4.63 10.10 -5.49
C LEU A 103 3.26 10.72 -5.15
N LYS A 104 2.36 10.72 -6.14
CA LYS A 104 1.01 11.29 -6.08
C LYS A 104 -0.05 10.22 -5.89
N SER A 105 0.18 9.04 -6.44
CA SER A 105 -0.76 7.92 -6.38
C SER A 105 -0.04 6.66 -5.93
N LEU A 106 -0.48 6.09 -4.81
CA LEU A 106 -0.09 4.76 -4.35
C LEU A 106 -1.31 3.84 -4.39
N ARG A 107 -1.22 2.77 -5.19
CA ARG A 107 -2.24 1.73 -5.28
C ARG A 107 -1.63 0.39 -4.92
N ILE A 108 -2.11 -0.22 -3.85
CA ILE A 108 -1.77 -1.58 -3.45
C ILE A 108 -3.05 -2.38 -3.61
N GLU A 109 -3.07 -3.41 -4.46
CA GLU A 109 -4.31 -4.11 -4.84
C GLU A 109 -4.12 -5.62 -4.83
N ARG A 110 -5.10 -6.38 -4.33
CA ARG A 110 -4.98 -7.86 -4.24
C ARG A 110 -3.68 -8.25 -3.53
N SER A 111 -3.42 -7.64 -2.39
CA SER A 111 -2.15 -7.76 -1.66
C SER A 111 -2.41 -7.98 -0.18
N PHE A 112 -1.54 -8.73 0.49
CA PHE A 112 -1.49 -8.64 1.94
C PHE A 112 -0.76 -7.35 2.31
N VAL A 113 -1.33 -6.55 3.21
CA VAL A 113 -0.80 -5.22 3.56
C VAL A 113 -0.66 -5.10 5.06
N ASN A 114 0.56 -5.26 5.55
CA ASN A 114 0.88 -4.95 6.94
C ASN A 114 0.80 -3.43 7.18
N PHE A 115 0.15 -3.02 8.27
CA PHE A 115 -0.11 -1.62 8.58
C PHE A 115 1.17 -0.88 8.98
N VAL A 116 2.08 -1.52 9.71
CA VAL A 116 3.39 -0.93 10.05
C VAL A 116 4.17 -0.65 8.78
N ALA A 117 4.12 -1.59 7.83
CA ALA A 117 4.76 -1.43 6.54
C ALA A 117 4.18 -0.26 5.73
N LEU A 118 2.85 -0.22 5.61
CA LEU A 118 2.15 0.87 4.96
C LEU A 118 2.51 2.23 5.60
N LYS A 119 2.51 2.30 6.93
CA LYS A 119 2.87 3.51 7.67
C LYS A 119 4.27 4.01 7.31
N LYS A 120 5.27 3.12 7.24
CA LYS A 120 6.64 3.48 6.83
C LYS A 120 6.69 3.94 5.36
N ALA A 121 6.04 3.19 4.46
CA ALA A 121 5.98 3.55 3.03
C ALA A 121 5.37 4.95 2.78
N LEU A 122 4.39 5.35 3.59
CA LEU A 122 3.74 6.66 3.52
C LEU A 122 4.64 7.83 3.97
N LEU A 123 5.78 7.58 4.62
CA LEU A 123 6.70 8.65 5.03
C LEU A 123 7.55 9.19 3.88
N ALA A 124 7.84 8.39 2.86
CA ALA A 124 8.65 8.78 1.71
C ALA A 124 8.02 9.90 0.84
N PRO A 125 6.72 9.83 0.44
CA PRO A 125 6.12 10.86 -0.40
C PRO A 125 5.95 12.20 0.30
N ARG A 126 6.04 13.29 -0.47
CA ARG A 126 5.60 14.62 -0.02
C ARG A 126 4.31 15.13 -0.65
N ALA A 127 3.87 14.50 -1.73
CA ALA A 127 2.82 15.00 -2.63
C ALA A 127 1.69 13.99 -2.84
N LEU A 128 1.46 13.08 -1.90
CA LEU A 128 0.46 12.01 -2.05
C LEU A 128 -0.95 12.61 -2.11
N ARG A 129 -1.68 12.28 -3.17
CA ARG A 129 -3.06 12.71 -3.45
C ARG A 129 -4.06 11.56 -3.44
N TYR A 130 -3.61 10.37 -3.83
CA TYR A 130 -4.46 9.18 -3.97
C TYR A 130 -3.82 8.00 -3.26
N LEU A 131 -4.55 7.40 -2.33
CA LEU A 131 -4.17 6.16 -1.66
C LEU A 131 -5.25 5.11 -1.84
N SER A 132 -4.89 3.96 -2.41
CA SER A 132 -5.77 2.79 -2.49
C SER A 132 -5.09 1.59 -1.85
N ILE A 133 -5.78 0.97 -0.89
CA ILE A 133 -5.35 -0.22 -0.15
C ILE A 133 -6.37 -1.32 -0.42
N GLY A 134 -5.97 -2.34 -1.15
CA GLY A 134 -6.72 -3.57 -1.37
C GLY A 134 -6.05 -4.70 -0.60
N HIS A 135 -6.45 -4.84 0.66
CA HIS A 135 -5.96 -5.85 1.59
C HIS A 135 -6.68 -7.18 1.36
N ALA A 136 -5.94 -8.24 1.10
CA ALA A 136 -6.45 -9.61 1.09
C ALA A 136 -6.08 -10.27 2.40
N GLU A 137 -7.08 -10.60 3.24
CA GLU A 137 -6.82 -11.29 4.52
C GLU A 137 -6.35 -12.73 4.30
N TYR A 138 -6.87 -13.36 3.25
CA TYR A 138 -6.54 -14.72 2.88
C TYR A 138 -5.90 -14.72 1.51
N PHE A 139 -4.58 -14.73 1.47
CA PHE A 139 -3.90 -15.32 0.32
C PHE A 139 -3.68 -16.81 0.63
N TRP A 140 -3.83 -17.67 -0.38
CA TRP A 140 -3.78 -19.12 -0.22
C TRP A 140 -2.34 -19.62 -0.06
N HIS A 141 -1.52 -18.92 0.74
CA HIS A 141 -0.13 -19.27 1.00
C HIS A 141 0.03 -19.92 2.36
N HIS A 142 0.82 -21.01 2.37
CA HIS A 142 1.25 -21.68 3.59
C HIS A 142 2.15 -20.78 4.46
N GLU A 143 2.75 -19.74 3.87
CA GLU A 143 3.62 -18.76 4.56
C GLU A 143 2.83 -17.66 5.29
N LEU A 144 1.60 -17.34 4.85
CA LEU A 144 0.72 -16.42 5.57
C LEU A 144 0.19 -16.98 6.89
N LYS A 145 0.41 -18.27 7.18
CA LYS A 145 0.14 -18.83 8.51
C LYS A 145 0.92 -18.11 9.62
N ASN A 146 1.96 -17.35 9.26
CA ASN A 146 2.76 -16.54 10.16
C ASN A 146 2.54 -15.02 9.99
N ALA A 147 1.70 -14.58 9.05
CA ALA A 147 1.51 -13.16 8.84
C ALA A 147 0.76 -12.55 10.02
N GLU A 148 1.39 -11.57 10.65
CA GLU A 148 0.82 -10.90 11.81
C GLU A 148 -0.38 -10.04 11.38
N TYR A 149 -1.49 -10.19 12.11
CA TYR A 149 -2.62 -9.30 11.95
C TYR A 149 -2.19 -7.87 12.23
N ASN A 150 -2.72 -6.92 11.44
CA ASN A 150 -2.58 -5.50 11.77
C ASN A 150 -3.19 -5.29 13.16
N GLN A 151 -2.43 -4.91 14.17
CA GLN A 151 -2.98 -4.52 15.47
C GLN A 151 -2.87 -3.01 15.59
N ALA A 152 -3.81 -2.30 14.96
CA ALA A 152 -3.79 -0.84 14.92
C ALA A 152 -5.18 -0.26 15.12
N THR A 153 -5.25 0.91 15.73
CA THR A 153 -6.48 1.67 15.89
C THR A 153 -6.77 2.52 14.66
N VAL A 154 -8.03 2.92 14.47
CA VAL A 154 -8.41 3.91 13.44
C VAL A 154 -7.63 5.23 13.64
N THR A 155 -7.34 5.58 14.90
CA THR A 155 -6.54 6.77 15.22
C THR A 155 -5.11 6.65 14.72
N GLU A 156 -4.48 5.48 14.85
CA GLU A 156 -3.13 5.25 14.31
C GLU A 156 -3.12 5.26 12.77
N PHE A 157 -4.15 4.67 12.14
CA PHE A 157 -4.33 4.74 10.69
C PHE A 157 -4.43 6.18 10.21
N VAL A 158 -5.27 7.00 10.86
CA VAL A 158 -5.39 8.43 10.55
C VAL A 158 -4.09 9.16 10.82
N GLY A 159 -3.39 8.83 11.91
CA GLY A 159 -2.08 9.38 12.26
C GLY A 159 -1.02 9.16 11.18
N ALA A 160 -1.02 7.98 10.54
CA ALA A 160 -0.12 7.67 9.42
C ALA A 160 -0.38 8.54 8.17
N LEU A 161 -1.60 9.05 8.01
CA LEU A 161 -2.00 9.88 6.87
C LEU A 161 -1.79 11.38 7.10
N LEU A 162 -1.66 11.83 8.35
CA LEU A 162 -1.50 13.25 8.71
C LEU A 162 -0.35 13.99 7.98
N PRO A 163 0.80 13.37 7.66
CA PRO A 163 1.82 14.04 6.84
C PRO A 163 1.32 14.52 5.47
N HIS A 164 0.21 13.98 4.98
CA HIS A 164 -0.42 14.29 3.69
C HIS A 164 -1.72 15.06 3.83
N ARG A 165 -2.03 15.61 5.01
CA ARG A 165 -3.34 16.26 5.28
C ARG A 165 -3.74 17.33 4.26
N ASP A 166 -2.75 18.06 3.74
CA ASP A 166 -2.94 19.19 2.84
C ASP A 166 -2.90 18.79 1.35
N THR A 167 -2.64 17.51 1.04
CA THR A 167 -2.52 16.99 -0.33
C THR A 167 -3.42 15.80 -0.64
N LEU A 168 -3.83 15.02 0.35
CA LEU A 168 -4.56 13.77 0.17
C LEU A 168 -6.02 14.04 -0.22
N GLU A 169 -6.39 13.70 -1.45
CA GLU A 169 -7.71 13.97 -2.04
C GLU A 169 -8.65 12.78 -2.02
N GLU A 170 -8.10 11.56 -2.06
CA GLU A 170 -8.89 10.32 -2.03
C GLU A 170 -8.19 9.21 -1.25
N ILE A 171 -8.98 8.51 -0.43
CA ILE A 171 -8.59 7.28 0.25
C ILE A 171 -9.56 6.18 -0.16
N LYS A 172 -9.03 5.01 -0.49
CA LYS A 172 -9.82 3.81 -0.77
C LYS A 172 -9.26 2.64 0.02
N VAL A 173 -10.10 1.98 0.79
CA VAL A 173 -9.78 0.75 1.50
C VAL A 173 -10.75 -0.32 1.02
N ILE A 174 -10.21 -1.47 0.63
CA ILE A 174 -10.94 -2.68 0.26
C ILE A 174 -10.32 -3.80 1.06
N VAL A 175 -11.16 -4.60 1.70
CA VAL A 175 -10.73 -5.83 2.35
C VAL A 175 -11.43 -7.01 1.67
N ASP A 176 -10.64 -7.92 1.11
CA ASP A 176 -11.13 -9.11 0.39
C ASP A 176 -11.17 -10.31 1.35
N TYR A 177 -12.40 -10.81 1.56
CA TYR A 177 -12.73 -11.96 2.37
C TYR A 177 -13.11 -13.13 1.45
N ASP A 178 -12.18 -14.05 1.27
CA ASP A 178 -12.44 -15.42 0.80
C ASP A 178 -13.30 -15.52 -0.48
N GLY A 179 -13.00 -14.70 -1.49
CA GLY A 179 -13.51 -14.85 -2.86
C GLY A 179 -15.01 -14.56 -3.05
N SER A 180 -15.71 -14.02 -2.05
CA SER A 180 -17.12 -13.64 -2.20
C SER A 180 -17.50 -12.35 -1.46
N ARG A 181 -17.28 -11.22 -2.14
CA ARG A 181 -18.34 -10.30 -2.58
C ARG A 181 -17.72 -9.00 -3.05
N GLU A 182 -18.24 -8.50 -4.17
CA GLU A 182 -18.32 -7.08 -4.43
C GLU A 182 -19.11 -6.44 -3.28
N SER A 183 -18.43 -6.11 -2.19
CA SER A 183 -18.97 -5.20 -1.19
C SER A 183 -19.09 -3.85 -1.89
N THR A 184 -20.32 -3.36 -2.05
CA THR A 184 -20.56 -1.97 -2.43
C THR A 184 -19.82 -1.10 -1.43
N LEU A 185 -18.68 -0.55 -1.86
CA LEU A 185 -17.84 0.26 -0.99
C LEU A 185 -18.64 1.48 -0.54
N THR A 186 -18.73 1.67 0.78
CA THR A 186 -19.39 2.84 1.33
C THR A 186 -18.59 4.08 0.98
N ALA A 187 -19.18 4.95 0.15
CA ALA A 187 -18.59 6.24 -0.18
C ALA A 187 -18.94 7.27 0.89
N ASN A 188 -17.95 7.97 1.38
CA ASN A 188 -18.08 9.07 2.34
C ASN A 188 -18.87 8.69 3.62
N ALA A 189 -18.63 7.48 4.12
CA ALA A 189 -19.28 6.95 5.32
C ALA A 189 -19.23 7.93 6.51
N SER A 190 -20.35 8.12 7.21
CA SER A 190 -20.49 9.04 8.34
C SER A 190 -19.55 8.71 9.50
N SER A 191 -19.29 7.42 9.74
CA SER A 191 -18.40 6.94 10.81
C SER A 191 -16.97 7.47 10.71
N PHE A 192 -16.51 7.82 9.49
CA PHE A 192 -15.17 8.37 9.28
C PHE A 192 -15.14 9.90 9.23
N ARG A 193 -16.30 10.56 9.23
CA ARG A 193 -16.41 12.01 8.98
C ARG A 193 -15.58 12.83 9.97
N LYS A 194 -15.57 12.44 11.26
CA LYS A 194 -14.75 13.09 12.30
C LYS A 194 -13.25 13.02 12.01
N HIS A 195 -12.78 11.95 11.36
CA HIS A 195 -11.38 11.83 10.95
C HIS A 195 -11.14 12.61 9.65
N ALA A 196 -12.06 12.53 8.70
CA ALA A 196 -11.98 13.24 7.41
C ALA A 196 -11.84 14.77 7.57
N THR A 197 -12.43 15.38 8.61
CA THR A 197 -12.28 16.82 8.87
C THR A 197 -10.84 17.26 9.15
N GLN A 198 -9.92 16.34 9.44
CA GLN A 198 -8.49 16.64 9.61
C GLN A 198 -7.77 16.84 8.25
N PHE A 199 -8.42 16.53 7.14
CA PHE A 199 -7.87 16.57 5.78
C PHE A 199 -8.66 17.59 4.94
N PRO A 200 -8.27 18.88 4.90
CA PRO A 200 -9.07 19.94 4.27
C PRO A 200 -9.32 19.74 2.76
N VAL A 201 -8.47 18.98 2.07
CA VAL A 201 -8.57 18.71 0.63
C VAL A 201 -9.15 17.34 0.29
N LEU A 202 -9.49 16.52 1.30
CA LEU A 202 -10.04 15.18 1.11
C LEU A 202 -11.48 15.27 0.58
N LYS A 203 -11.67 14.80 -0.65
CA LYS A 203 -12.97 14.85 -1.35
C LYS A 203 -13.74 13.54 -1.20
N ARG A 204 -13.01 12.43 -1.05
CA ARG A 204 -13.59 11.09 -1.12
C ARG A 204 -12.88 10.09 -0.22
N TRP A 205 -13.64 9.34 0.57
CA TRP A 205 -13.16 8.15 1.27
C TRP A 205 -14.08 6.97 0.98
N LEU A 206 -13.51 5.88 0.46
CA LEU A 206 -14.23 4.68 0.05
C LEU A 206 -13.82 3.51 0.93
N GLY A 207 -14.79 2.80 1.50
CA GLY A 207 -14.51 1.67 2.39
C GLY A 207 -13.75 2.07 3.67
N CYS A 208 -13.81 3.35 4.06
CA CYS A 208 -13.33 3.79 5.36
C CYS A 208 -14.46 3.78 6.42
N ASP A 209 -15.46 2.91 6.29
CA ASP A 209 -16.47 2.72 7.33
C ASP A 209 -15.93 1.90 8.51
N LYS A 210 -16.65 1.94 9.64
CA LYS A 210 -16.24 1.27 10.88
C LYS A 210 -15.95 -0.21 10.65
N THR A 211 -16.82 -0.89 9.92
CA THR A 211 -16.70 -2.33 9.63
C THR A 211 -15.47 -2.63 8.80
N THR A 212 -15.27 -1.93 7.67
CA THR A 212 -14.13 -2.20 6.78
C THR A 212 -12.79 -1.88 7.45
N LEU A 213 -12.71 -0.82 8.26
CA LEU A 213 -11.48 -0.48 8.98
C LEU A 213 -11.19 -1.40 10.16
N SER A 214 -12.19 -1.84 10.94
CA SER A 214 -11.97 -2.80 12.03
C SER A 214 -11.42 -4.12 11.49
N HIS A 215 -11.90 -4.49 10.31
CA HIS A 215 -11.46 -5.62 9.52
C HIS A 215 -10.01 -5.49 9.05
N TYR A 216 -9.68 -4.40 8.35
CA TYR A 216 -8.29 -4.16 7.91
C TYR A 216 -7.28 -4.05 9.06
N LEU A 217 -7.66 -3.37 10.13
CA LEU A 217 -6.76 -2.99 11.23
C LEU A 217 -6.82 -3.95 12.42
N ASN A 218 -7.61 -5.03 12.32
CA ASN A 218 -7.94 -5.99 13.39
C ASN A 218 -8.07 -5.32 14.78
N SER A 219 -8.68 -4.14 14.83
CA SER A 219 -8.90 -3.41 16.07
C SER A 219 -10.23 -3.83 16.66
N ASP A 220 -10.18 -4.43 17.84
CA ASP A 220 -11.31 -4.48 18.77
C ASP A 220 -11.57 -3.05 19.28
N GLU A 221 -12.17 -2.18 18.45
CA GLU A 221 -12.78 -0.98 19.03
C GLU A 221 -13.99 -1.44 19.85
N PRO A 222 -14.05 -1.15 21.16
CA PRO A 222 -15.23 -1.46 21.95
C PRO A 222 -16.43 -0.80 21.27
N SER A 223 -17.51 -1.56 21.10
CA SER A 223 -18.77 -1.02 20.62
C SER A 223 -19.19 0.10 21.55
N SER A 224 -18.94 1.36 21.18
CA SER A 224 -19.62 2.49 21.80
C SER A 224 -21.08 2.39 21.38
N SER A 225 -21.84 1.62 22.13
CA SER A 225 -23.29 1.56 22.10
C SER A 225 -23.84 2.84 22.73
N ASP A 226 -23.59 4.00 22.13
CA ASP A 226 -24.11 5.29 22.57
C ASP A 226 -24.07 6.25 21.39
N GLU A 227 -24.92 6.01 20.39
CA GLU A 227 -25.40 7.02 19.44
C GLU A 227 -26.53 6.36 18.63
N ASP A 228 -27.71 6.29 19.27
CA ASP A 228 -29.05 6.29 18.65
C ASP A 228 -30.09 6.24 19.79
N ARG A 229 -30.13 7.30 20.58
CA ARG A 229 -31.39 7.73 21.22
C ARG A 229 -31.86 8.94 20.44
N GLU A 230 -32.71 8.67 19.46
CA GLU A 230 -33.64 9.67 18.96
C GLU A 230 -34.47 10.17 20.15
N ASP A 231 -34.19 11.39 20.58
CA ASP A 231 -35.09 12.14 21.46
C ASP A 231 -36.40 12.39 20.69
N ASN A 232 -37.37 11.51 20.92
CA ASN A 232 -38.78 11.84 20.76
C ASN A 232 -39.25 12.52 22.04
N GLU A 233 -39.34 13.85 22.02
CA GLU A 233 -40.44 14.65 22.58
C GLU A 233 -40.30 16.14 22.23
#